data_AF-A0A835EMQ5-F1
#
_entry.id   AF-A0A835EMQ5-F1
#
_cell.length_a   1.000
_cell.length_b   1.000
_cell.length_c   1.000
_cell.angle_alpha   90.00
_cell.angle_beta   90.00
_cell.angle_gamma   90.00
#
_symmetry.space_group_name_H-M   'P 1'
#
loop_
_entity.id
_entity.type
_entity.pdbx_description
1 polymer ?
#
loop_
_entity_poly.entity_id
_entity_poly.type
_entity_poly.pdbx_seq_one_letter_code
_entity_poly.pdbx_strand_id
1 'polypeptide(L)'
;MSTNTSTLKMKLLVDTKAKRVVFAEASKEVVDFLFSILTLPLATVVKMLDTGSLPGSFGNLYGSVEDLDDGYVLPCADKESVLHPAQLQLLRGGDKGRDFSALLQ
;
A
#
# COMPACT_ATOMS: atom_id res chain seq x y z
N MET A 1 4.26 8.32 30.67
CA MET A 1 3.36 7.79 29.63
C MET A 1 3.73 6.33 29.42
N SER A 2 2.89 5.38 29.85
CA SER A 2 3.14 3.95 29.64
C SER A 2 2.90 3.62 28.17
N THR A 3 3.95 3.37 27.41
CA THR A 3 3.84 2.91 26.02
C THR A 3 3.39 1.45 26.05
N ASN A 4 2.10 1.20 25.80
CA ASN A 4 1.61 -0.16 25.59
C ASN A 4 2.21 -0.68 24.28
N THR A 5 3.27 -1.48 24.38
CA THR A 5 3.92 -2.13 23.25
C THR A 5 3.12 -3.36 22.84
N SER A 6 2.14 -3.16 21.96
CA SER A 6 1.41 -4.27 21.34
C SER A 6 2.35 -5.08 20.45
N THR A 7 2.72 -6.27 20.91
CA THR A 7 3.57 -7.19 20.15
C THR A 7 2.72 -7.93 19.12
N LEU A 8 2.95 -7.67 17.84
CA LEU A 8 2.34 -8.38 16.74
C LEU A 8 2.95 -9.79 16.61
N LYS A 9 2.11 -10.84 16.58
CA LYS A 9 2.54 -12.24 16.46
C LYS A 9 1.76 -12.94 15.34
N MET A 10 2.45 -13.80 14.61
CA MET A 10 1.90 -14.54 13.47
C MET A 10 2.56 -15.91 13.41
N LYS A 11 1.81 -16.95 13.02
CA LYS A 11 2.32 -18.29 12.78
C LYS A 11 2.50 -18.50 11.29
N LEU A 12 3.64 -19.08 10.91
CA LEU A 12 4.00 -19.33 9.53
C LEU A 12 4.20 -20.82 9.33
N LEU A 13 3.67 -21.35 8.23
CA LEU A 13 4.05 -22.65 7.70
C LEU A 13 5.07 -22.41 6.58
N VAL A 14 6.27 -22.91 6.78
CA VAL A 14 7.41 -22.70 5.87
C VAL A 14 7.80 -24.01 5.22
N ASP A 15 7.84 -24.04 3.90
CA ASP A 15 8.54 -25.08 3.16
C ASP A 15 10.04 -24.73 3.15
N THR A 16 10.80 -25.44 3.98
CA THR A 16 12.24 -25.22 4.15
C THR A 16 13.05 -25.69 2.94
N LYS A 17 12.54 -26.64 2.14
CA LYS A 17 13.21 -27.13 0.94
C LYS A 17 13.09 -26.11 -0.19
N ALA A 18 11.87 -25.62 -0.41
CA ALA A 18 11.60 -24.58 -1.41
C ALA A 18 11.91 -23.15 -0.92
N LYS A 19 12.30 -23.00 0.36
CA LYS A 19 12.62 -21.71 1.01
C LYS A 19 11.49 -20.68 0.88
N ARG A 20 10.24 -21.09 1.06
CA ARG A 20 9.06 -20.21 0.95
C ARG A 20 8.04 -20.42 2.06
N VAL A 21 7.31 -19.36 2.38
CA VAL A 21 6.12 -19.45 3.24
C VAL A 21 4.95 -19.96 2.38
N VAL A 22 4.25 -20.97 2.86
CA VAL A 22 3.09 -21.56 2.17
C VAL A 22 1.77 -21.24 2.86
N PHE A 23 1.81 -20.90 4.15
CA PHE A 23 0.61 -20.50 4.90
C PHE A 23 0.98 -19.60 6.08
N ALA A 24 0.01 -18.78 6.50
CA ALA A 24 0.16 -17.70 7.45
C ALA A 24 -1.13 -17.53 8.26
N GLU A 25 -1.07 -17.71 9.58
CA GLU A 25 -2.17 -17.43 10.51
C GLU A 25 -1.81 -16.20 11.35
N ALA A 26 -2.62 -15.16 11.29
CA ALA A 26 -2.38 -13.87 11.93
C ALA A 26 -3.63 -13.36 12.65
N SER A 27 -3.46 -12.59 13.73
CA SER A 27 -4.58 -11.92 14.40
C SER A 27 -5.08 -10.74 13.58
N LYS A 28 -6.30 -10.28 13.86
CA LYS A 28 -6.92 -9.14 13.17
C LYS A 28 -6.03 -7.91 13.18
N GLU A 29 -5.36 -7.62 14.30
CA GLU A 29 -4.50 -6.45 14.46
C GLU A 29 -3.28 -6.49 13.53
N VAL A 30 -2.72 -7.68 13.28
CA VAL A 30 -1.62 -7.88 12.33
C VAL A 30 -2.10 -7.66 10.91
N VAL A 31 -3.25 -8.23 10.57
CA VAL A 31 -3.86 -8.12 9.25
C VAL A 31 -4.21 -6.66 8.96
N ASP A 32 -4.88 -5.98 9.90
CA ASP A 32 -5.19 -4.55 9.81
C ASP A 32 -3.93 -3.69 9.69
N PHE A 33 -2.86 -4.02 10.41
CA PHE A 33 -1.58 -3.31 10.30
C PHE A 33 -0.94 -3.48 8.91
N LEU A 34 -0.90 -4.71 8.38
CA LEU A 34 -0.41 -4.96 7.03
C LEU A 34 -1.26 -4.22 5.99
N PHE A 35 -2.59 -4.28 6.10
CA PHE A 35 -3.48 -3.51 5.24
C PHE A 35 -3.31 -2.00 5.44
N SER A 36 -3.01 -1.51 6.64
CA SER A 36 -2.73 -0.10 6.88
C SER A 36 -1.49 0.38 6.12
N ILE A 37 -0.45 -0.45 6.05
CA ILE A 37 0.76 -0.23 5.23
C ILE A 37 0.43 -0.28 3.73
N LEU A 38 -0.53 -1.10 3.32
CA LEU A 38 -1.00 -1.19 1.93
C LEU A 38 -1.95 -0.05 1.54
N THR A 39 -2.73 0.49 2.50
CA THR A 39 -3.59 1.67 2.30
C THR A 39 -2.82 2.97 2.37
N LEU A 40 -1.69 2.99 3.08
CA LEU A 40 -0.61 3.93 2.78
C LEU A 40 -0.38 3.77 1.29
N PRO A 41 -0.53 4.82 0.47
CA PRO A 41 -0.56 4.66 -0.96
C PRO A 41 0.75 4.02 -1.41
N LEU A 42 0.72 2.70 -1.63
CA LEU A 42 1.89 1.91 -1.98
C LEU A 42 2.47 2.46 -3.28
N ALA A 43 1.57 2.86 -4.18
CA ALA A 43 1.83 3.66 -5.36
C ALA A 43 2.55 4.99 -5.13
N THR A 44 2.30 5.70 -4.02
CA THR A 44 3.06 6.91 -3.68
C THR A 44 4.48 6.56 -3.28
N VAL A 45 4.67 5.56 -2.42
CA VAL A 45 6.02 5.15 -2.00
C VAL A 45 6.81 4.61 -3.19
N VAL A 46 6.18 3.80 -4.04
CA VAL A 46 6.75 3.26 -5.30
C VAL A 46 6.96 4.35 -6.36
N LYS A 47 6.12 5.40 -6.44
CA LYS A 47 6.36 6.54 -7.36
C LYS A 47 7.43 7.51 -6.84
N MET A 48 7.57 7.66 -5.52
CA MET A 48 8.58 8.51 -4.91
C MET A 48 9.97 7.84 -4.93
N LEU A 49 10.00 6.52 -4.81
CA LEU A 49 11.19 5.71 -4.91
C LEU A 49 11.22 5.12 -6.33
N ASP A 50 11.92 5.77 -7.26
CA ASP A 50 12.02 5.38 -8.66
C ASP A 50 12.01 3.85 -8.84
N THR A 51 11.17 3.32 -9.72
CA THR A 51 10.90 1.87 -9.87
C THR A 51 12.17 1.03 -10.10
N GLY A 52 13.23 1.62 -10.66
CA GLY A 52 14.55 0.98 -10.80
C GLY A 52 15.43 0.99 -9.54
N SER A 53 15.04 1.75 -8.51
CA SER A 53 15.75 1.95 -7.24
C SER A 53 15.07 1.27 -6.05
N LEU A 54 13.90 0.68 -6.25
CA LEU A 54 13.06 0.15 -5.16
C LEU A 54 13.65 -1.16 -4.60
N PRO A 55 14.29 -1.16 -3.42
CA PRO A 55 14.96 -2.35 -2.93
C PRO A 55 13.94 -3.33 -2.34
N GLY A 56 13.97 -4.58 -2.78
CA GLY A 56 13.35 -5.70 -2.07
C GLY A 56 11.87 -5.96 -2.41
N SER A 57 11.06 -6.25 -1.39
CA SER A 57 9.70 -6.77 -1.55
C SER A 57 8.67 -5.76 -2.05
N PHE A 58 8.96 -4.46 -1.99
CA PHE A 58 7.99 -3.42 -2.38
C PHE A 58 7.68 -3.43 -3.88
N GLY A 59 8.67 -3.69 -4.75
CA GLY A 59 8.44 -3.82 -6.19
C GLY A 59 7.59 -5.03 -6.52
N ASN A 60 7.89 -6.18 -5.90
CA ASN A 60 7.10 -7.39 -6.04
C ASN A 60 5.68 -7.21 -5.50
N LEU A 61 5.52 -6.47 -4.41
CA LEU A 61 4.21 -6.19 -3.81
C LEU A 61 3.36 -5.29 -4.71
N TYR A 62 3.95 -4.27 -5.33
CA TYR A 62 3.26 -3.42 -6.30
C TYR A 62 2.78 -4.23 -7.50
N GLY A 63 3.67 -5.04 -8.11
CA GLY A 63 3.31 -5.93 -9.22
C GLY A 63 2.23 -6.95 -8.83
N SER A 64 2.32 -7.54 -7.64
CA SER A 64 1.27 -8.46 -7.16
C SER A 64 -0.09 -7.80 -6.95
N VAL A 65 -0.14 -6.52 -6.55
CA VAL A 65 -1.40 -5.76 -6.42
C VAL A 65 -1.93 -5.38 -7.80
N GLU A 66 -1.06 -5.05 -8.74
CA GLU A 66 -1.41 -4.83 -10.15
C GLU A 66 -2.00 -6.11 -10.79
N ASP A 67 -1.42 -7.27 -10.50
CA ASP A 67 -1.86 -8.58 -10.99
C ASP A 67 -3.04 -9.18 -10.20
N LEU A 68 -3.49 -8.56 -9.11
CA LEU A 68 -4.55 -9.11 -8.24
C LEU A 68 -5.90 -9.10 -8.96
N ASP A 69 -6.63 -10.21 -8.95
CA ASP A 69 -7.98 -10.28 -9.53
C ASP A 69 -8.98 -9.42 -8.72
N ASP A 70 -9.90 -8.77 -9.44
CA ASP A 70 -10.89 -7.85 -8.85
C ASP A 70 -11.83 -8.55 -7.85
N GLY A 71 -12.01 -9.87 -7.94
CA GLY A 71 -12.77 -10.67 -6.97
C GLY A 71 -12.16 -10.71 -5.56
N TYR A 72 -10.89 -10.32 -5.42
CA TYR A 72 -10.21 -10.16 -4.13
C TYR A 72 -10.21 -8.71 -3.64
N VAL A 73 -10.70 -7.77 -4.45
CA VAL A 73 -10.90 -6.38 -4.07
C VAL A 73 -12.30 -6.24 -3.46
N LEU A 74 -12.41 -5.44 -2.40
CA LEU A 74 -13.71 -5.21 -1.78
C LEU A 74 -14.65 -4.59 -2.83
N PRO A 75 -15.93 -5.01 -2.96
CA PRO A 75 -16.82 -4.53 -4.01
C PRO A 75 -17.03 -3.00 -4.09
N CYS A 76 -16.74 -2.28 -3.00
CA CYS A 76 -16.79 -0.82 -2.93
C CYS A 76 -15.41 -0.13 -3.03
N ALA A 77 -14.33 -0.90 -3.17
CA ALA A 77 -12.98 -0.38 -3.27
C ALA A 77 -12.55 -0.38 -4.74
N ASP A 78 -11.92 0.71 -5.15
CA ASP A 78 -11.35 0.84 -6.49
C ASP A 78 -9.87 0.48 -6.46
N LYS A 79 -9.48 -0.53 -7.23
CA LYS A 79 -8.09 -0.98 -7.36
C LYS A 79 -7.20 0.16 -7.88
N GLU A 80 -7.73 1.01 -8.76
CA GLU A 80 -7.06 2.20 -9.27
C GLU A 80 -6.80 3.24 -8.19
N SER A 81 -7.66 3.35 -7.17
CA SER A 81 -7.42 4.27 -6.05
C SER A 81 -6.21 3.87 -5.19
N VAL A 82 -5.88 2.57 -5.15
CA VAL A 82 -4.71 2.02 -4.45
C VAL A 82 -3.44 2.18 -5.30
N LEU A 83 -3.55 1.94 -6.62
CA LEU A 83 -2.45 2.08 -7.57
C LEU A 83 -2.16 3.54 -7.95
N HIS A 84 -3.15 4.43 -7.84
CA HIS A 84 -3.10 5.84 -8.25
C HIS A 84 -3.85 6.74 -7.25
N PRO A 85 -3.28 6.97 -6.06
CA PRO A 85 -3.87 7.83 -5.05
C PRO A 85 -3.96 9.29 -5.52
N ALA A 86 -5.15 9.88 -5.42
CA ALA A 86 -5.39 11.29 -5.80
C ALA A 86 -4.55 12.30 -5.00
N GLN A 87 -4.06 11.91 -3.82
CA GLN A 87 -3.33 12.76 -2.88
C GLN A 87 -2.03 13.36 -3.46
N LEU A 88 -1.39 12.72 -4.45
CA LEU A 88 -0.14 13.22 -5.02
C LEU A 88 -0.30 14.22 -6.17
N GLN A 89 -1.53 14.44 -6.67
CA GLN A 89 -1.76 15.50 -7.66
C GLN A 89 -1.55 16.90 -7.05
N LEU A 90 -1.64 17.03 -5.72
CA LEU A 90 -1.39 18.27 -5.00
C LEU A 90 0.12 18.55 -4.76
N LEU A 91 0.96 17.51 -4.71
CA LEU A 91 2.41 17.64 -4.49
C LEU A 91 3.20 17.78 -5.79
N ARG A 92 2.59 17.50 -6.95
CA ARG A 92 3.19 17.80 -8.26
C ARG A 92 3.03 19.29 -8.57
N GLY A 93 3.83 20.11 -7.90
CA GLY A 93 4.10 21.48 -8.30
C GLY A 93 4.66 21.51 -9.72
N GLY A 94 3.85 21.99 -10.65
CA GLY A 94 4.14 22.16 -12.07
C GLY A 94 3.01 22.96 -12.69
N ASP A 95 3.02 24.26 -12.38
CA ASP A 95 2.01 25.28 -12.67
C ASP A 95 1.58 25.37 -14.15
N LYS A 96 0.26 25.47 -14.38
CA LYS A 96 -0.29 26.53 -15.24
C LYS A 96 -1.78 26.75 -14.96
N GLY A 97 -2.06 27.82 -14.20
CA GLY A 97 -3.29 28.60 -14.32
C GLY A 97 -4.58 27.89 -13.91
N ARG A 98 -4.83 27.78 -12.60
CA ARG A 98 -6.21 27.75 -12.10
C ARG A 98 -6.49 29.09 -11.48
N ASP A 99 -7.38 29.84 -12.09
CA ASP A 99 -7.89 31.08 -11.55
C ASP A 99 -8.66 30.77 -10.25
N PHE A 100 -8.14 31.25 -9.13
CA PHE A 100 -8.72 31.09 -7.79
C PHE A 100 -9.80 32.15 -7.50
N SER A 101 -10.18 32.97 -8.48
CA SER A 101 -11.24 33.99 -8.34
C SER A 101 -12.63 33.40 -8.04
N ALA A 102 -12.88 32.13 -8.33
CA ALA A 102 -14.15 31.47 -8.09
C ALA A 102 -14.34 30.90 -6.66
N LEU A 103 -13.33 30.99 -5.79
CA LEU A 103 -13.40 30.46 -4.41
C LEU A 103 -13.67 31.53 -3.34
N LEU A 104 -13.87 32.78 -3.75
CA LEU A 104 -14.22 33.90 -2.88
C LEU A 104 -15.48 34.63 -3.37
N GLN A 105 -16.54 33.85 -3.61
CA GLN A 105 -17.90 34.39 -3.72
C GLN A 105 -18.90 33.49 -3.00
#